data_AF-A0A4R6WKL7-F1
#
_entry.id   AF-A0A4R6WKL7-F1
#
_cell.length_a   1.000
_cell.length_b   1.000
_cell.length_c   1.000
_cell.angle_alpha   90.00
_cell.angle_beta   90.00
_cell.angle_gamma   90.00
#
_symmetry.space_group_name_H-M   'P 1'
#
loop_
_entity.id
_entity.type
_entity.pdbx_description
1 polymer ?
#
loop_
_entity_poly.entity_id
_entity_poly.type
_entity_poly.pdbx_seq_one_letter_code
_entity_poly.pdbx_strand_id
1 'polypeptide(L)'
;MIKKILSTFVLFLTTIVLSFGQSFSHYSWEEAGIKYNALMVYRNADDILVRVNYAQSGVTKLAEYKAVMLKNPSFAPKDLVYKGGDAKVVYSKDNNLNTIYIADYLYLTDYNAQTNKGASYYVIAPSKIGNQNARNAALKVKLTRYKDVNELQASGFKLTNYFLSSDPEYKRIMGTGSNAVAPFKGKSKVHVILVGDTNDKKLGKGIETEVAQLSTLFRTTIGQNSAAAVNVTSLTGQNFTRAAIISTINRLDIGPDDAVFFHYNGHGSNTTKRESEFPRMALKDQGYGLHDLYTFIRSFNPRLTIVTGDLCNSVPRSRENVESQYPATRAVPSQIDPKKVNLLFTKAQGALISTSSSYGEFSWALNHQGAFTGSFRQNLEGALYDNSNIPASWTGILEKTYKEALEKTKHLDSGAGTKGQRGFYQGTVKYI
;
A
#
# COMPACT_ATOMS: atom_id res chain seq x y z
N MET A 1 59.56 1.69 -26.24
CA MET A 1 58.74 0.90 -25.29
C MET A 1 58.16 1.87 -24.26
N ILE A 2 57.00 2.47 -24.57
CA ILE A 2 56.30 3.44 -23.69
C ILE A 2 54.94 2.82 -23.39
N LYS A 3 54.72 2.45 -22.12
CA LYS A 3 53.48 1.80 -21.67
C LYS A 3 52.33 2.81 -21.63
N LYS A 4 51.23 2.38 -22.24
CA LYS A 4 49.93 3.02 -22.38
C LYS A 4 49.11 2.92 -21.08
N ILE A 5 48.40 4.03 -20.77
CA ILE A 5 46.93 4.13 -20.57
C ILE A 5 46.29 3.21 -19.52
N LEU A 6 45.62 3.79 -18.50
CA LEU A 6 44.13 3.88 -18.43
C LEU A 6 43.68 4.59 -17.14
N SER A 7 43.24 5.84 -17.26
CA SER A 7 42.40 6.51 -16.26
C SER A 7 40.98 5.96 -16.38
N THR A 8 40.54 5.19 -15.39
CA THR A 8 39.12 4.80 -15.27
C THR A 8 38.41 5.81 -14.37
N PHE A 9 37.82 6.81 -15.01
CA PHE A 9 36.88 7.74 -14.40
C PHE A 9 35.58 6.97 -14.12
N VAL A 10 35.36 6.53 -12.88
CA VAL A 10 34.10 5.91 -12.46
C VAL A 10 33.08 7.04 -12.26
N LEU A 11 32.31 7.31 -13.31
CA LEU A 11 31.15 8.20 -13.25
C LEU A 11 30.04 7.46 -12.49
N PHE A 12 29.87 7.76 -11.20
CA PHE A 12 28.71 7.33 -10.41
C PHE A 12 27.47 8.03 -10.97
N LEU A 13 26.75 7.36 -11.88
CA LEU A 13 25.43 7.80 -12.33
C LEU A 13 24.42 7.48 -11.23
N THR A 14 24.27 8.38 -10.26
CA THR A 14 23.16 8.34 -9.32
C THR A 14 21.87 8.63 -10.08
N THR A 15 21.17 7.59 -10.52
CA THR A 15 19.76 7.70 -10.90
C THR A 15 18.95 7.95 -9.63
N ILE A 16 18.75 9.23 -9.32
CA ILE A 16 17.76 9.66 -8.33
C ILE A 16 16.40 9.25 -8.88
N VAL A 17 15.90 8.08 -8.47
CA VAL A 17 14.48 7.76 -8.63
C VAL A 17 13.74 8.63 -7.62
N LEU A 18 13.30 9.81 -8.05
CA LEU A 18 12.37 10.63 -7.27
C LEU A 18 11.08 9.82 -7.10
N SER A 19 10.94 9.15 -5.96
CA SER A 19 9.65 8.66 -5.50
C SER A 19 8.80 9.88 -5.17
N PHE A 20 8.06 10.41 -6.15
CA PHE A 20 7.13 11.48 -5.88
C PHE A 20 6.06 10.94 -4.92
N GLY A 21 5.87 11.65 -3.81
CA GLY A 21 4.66 11.50 -3.01
C GLY A 21 3.42 11.87 -3.83
N GLN A 22 2.26 11.89 -3.18
CA GLN A 22 1.01 12.31 -3.80
C GLN A 22 1.17 13.68 -4.49
N SER A 23 0.82 13.76 -5.77
CA SER A 23 0.86 14.99 -6.57
C SER A 23 -0.49 15.27 -7.21
N PHE A 24 -0.68 16.50 -7.69
CA PHE A 24 -1.95 16.96 -8.22
C PHE A 24 -1.77 17.48 -9.63
N SER A 25 -2.78 17.29 -10.48
CA SER A 25 -2.83 17.94 -11.78
C SER A 25 -4.23 18.46 -12.04
N HIS A 26 -4.33 19.66 -12.59
CA HIS A 26 -5.57 20.29 -12.96
C HIS A 26 -5.60 20.57 -14.46
N TYR A 27 -6.71 20.26 -15.11
CA TYR A 27 -6.93 20.54 -16.53
C TYR A 27 -8.42 20.74 -16.79
N SER A 28 -8.73 21.50 -17.84
CA SER A 28 -10.10 21.81 -18.24
C SER A 28 -10.24 21.60 -19.74
N TRP A 29 -11.44 21.21 -20.17
CA TRP A 29 -11.83 21.12 -21.57
C TRP A 29 -13.30 21.51 -21.73
N GLU A 30 -13.72 21.70 -22.96
CA GLU A 30 -15.11 21.96 -23.32
C GLU A 30 -15.53 20.99 -24.41
N GLU A 31 -16.66 20.31 -24.21
CA GLU A 31 -17.26 19.41 -25.19
C GLU A 31 -18.77 19.58 -25.16
N ALA A 32 -19.39 19.70 -26.33
CA ALA A 32 -20.83 19.92 -26.49
C ALA A 32 -21.40 21.10 -25.66
N GLY A 33 -20.63 22.20 -25.55
CA GLY A 33 -21.01 23.39 -24.78
C GLY A 33 -20.97 23.21 -23.26
N ILE A 34 -20.45 22.08 -22.77
CA ILE A 34 -20.24 21.82 -21.35
C ILE A 34 -18.76 22.02 -21.03
N LYS A 35 -18.48 22.89 -20.06
CA LYS A 35 -17.14 23.09 -19.52
C LYS A 35 -16.86 22.11 -18.39
N TYR A 36 -15.82 21.32 -18.55
CA TYR A 36 -15.33 20.36 -17.57
C TYR A 36 -14.04 20.86 -16.94
N ASN A 37 -13.91 20.67 -15.64
CA ASN A 37 -12.69 20.96 -14.89
C ASN A 37 -12.33 19.72 -14.08
N ALA A 38 -11.18 19.14 -14.33
CA ALA A 38 -10.72 17.92 -13.67
C ALA A 38 -9.57 18.20 -12.72
N LEU A 39 -9.63 17.57 -11.55
CA LEU A 39 -8.53 17.42 -10.62
C LEU A 39 -8.13 15.95 -10.59
N MET A 40 -6.89 15.68 -10.98
CA MET A 40 -6.24 14.38 -10.85
C MET A 40 -5.36 14.38 -9.60
N VAL A 41 -5.56 13.40 -8.74
CA VAL A 41 -4.73 13.09 -7.57
C VAL A 41 -3.92 11.84 -7.89
N TYR A 42 -2.64 12.03 -8.19
CA TYR A 42 -1.71 10.97 -8.55
C TYR A 42 -0.97 10.47 -7.31
N ARG A 43 -1.08 9.18 -6.99
CA ARG A 43 -0.31 8.56 -5.88
C ARG A 43 0.74 7.59 -6.40
N ASN A 44 0.38 6.78 -7.38
CA ASN A 44 1.28 5.93 -8.14
C ASN A 44 0.61 5.55 -9.48
N ALA A 45 1.24 4.68 -10.26
CA ALA A 45 0.74 4.28 -11.57
C ALA A 45 -0.61 3.55 -11.53
N ASP A 46 -0.96 2.89 -10.43
CA ASP A 46 -2.17 2.07 -10.31
C ASP A 46 -3.24 2.67 -9.39
N ASP A 47 -2.92 3.74 -8.67
CA ASP A 47 -3.87 4.49 -7.82
C ASP A 47 -3.86 5.98 -8.16
N ILE A 48 -4.76 6.32 -9.07
CA ILE A 48 -5.00 7.69 -9.52
C ILE A 48 -6.49 7.95 -9.36
N LEU A 49 -6.82 9.01 -8.63
CA LEU A 49 -8.19 9.48 -8.50
C LEU A 49 -8.39 10.68 -9.41
N VAL A 50 -9.46 10.70 -10.19
CA VAL A 50 -9.85 11.86 -10.96
C VAL A 50 -11.24 12.30 -10.54
N ARG A 51 -11.39 13.60 -10.30
CA ARG A 51 -12.68 14.24 -10.04
C ARG A 51 -12.95 15.35 -11.03
N VAL A 52 -14.15 15.35 -11.61
CA VAL A 52 -14.52 16.26 -12.68
C VAL A 52 -15.74 17.07 -12.26
N ASN A 53 -15.56 18.37 -12.14
CA ASN A 53 -16.63 19.33 -11.88
C ASN A 53 -17.11 19.93 -13.20
N TYR A 54 -18.42 19.89 -13.42
CA TYR A 54 -19.07 20.39 -14.63
C TYR A 54 -20.50 20.86 -14.32
N ALA A 55 -21.07 21.64 -15.24
CA ALA A 55 -22.48 22.03 -15.18
C ALA A 55 -23.21 21.53 -16.42
N GLN A 56 -24.25 20.73 -16.22
CA GLN A 56 -25.09 20.21 -17.30
C GLN A 56 -26.51 20.71 -17.08
N SER A 57 -27.09 21.37 -18.09
CA SER A 57 -28.44 21.97 -18.00
C SER A 57 -28.60 22.90 -16.79
N GLY A 58 -27.55 23.67 -16.45
CA GLY A 58 -27.54 24.57 -15.29
C GLY A 58 -27.34 23.89 -13.93
N VAL A 59 -27.25 22.56 -13.87
CA VAL A 59 -27.02 21.80 -12.64
C VAL A 59 -25.54 21.47 -12.49
N THR A 60 -24.94 21.95 -11.40
CA THR A 60 -23.56 21.58 -11.01
C THR A 60 -23.50 20.12 -10.61
N LYS A 61 -22.55 19.39 -11.18
CA LYS A 61 -22.27 17.98 -10.94
C LYS A 61 -20.79 17.75 -10.68
N LEU A 62 -20.49 16.69 -9.95
CA LEU A 62 -19.15 16.20 -9.68
C LEU A 62 -19.10 14.71 -9.98
N ALA A 63 -18.30 14.32 -10.96
CA ALA A 63 -17.99 12.93 -11.25
C ALA A 63 -16.67 12.51 -10.60
N GLU A 64 -16.55 11.23 -10.31
CA GLU A 64 -15.36 10.57 -9.78
C GLU A 64 -15.08 9.31 -10.59
N TYR A 65 -13.80 9.06 -10.89
CA TYR A 65 -13.34 7.79 -11.42
C TYR A 65 -11.91 7.46 -11.00
N LYS A 66 -11.55 6.18 -11.10
CA LYS A 66 -10.18 5.71 -10.93
C LYS A 66 -9.49 5.65 -12.29
N ALA A 67 -8.20 5.92 -12.30
CA ALA A 67 -7.38 5.79 -13.50
C ALA A 67 -6.12 4.97 -13.20
N VAL A 68 -5.59 4.35 -14.25
CA VAL A 68 -4.28 3.69 -14.26
C VAL A 68 -3.39 4.31 -15.31
N MET A 69 -2.10 4.40 -15.03
CA MET A 69 -1.08 4.93 -15.92
C MET A 69 -0.51 3.79 -16.78
N LEU A 70 -0.75 3.87 -18.08
CA LEU A 70 -0.21 2.96 -19.08
C LEU A 70 0.93 3.66 -19.83
N LYS A 71 2.11 3.03 -19.82
CA LYS A 71 3.27 3.45 -20.63
C LYS A 71 3.29 2.68 -21.93
N ASN A 72 3.53 3.36 -23.04
CA ASN A 72 3.59 2.76 -24.38
C ASN A 72 2.36 1.88 -24.70
N PRO A 73 1.12 2.32 -24.43
CA PRO A 73 -0.03 1.52 -24.83
C PRO A 73 -0.10 1.57 -26.35
N SER A 74 0.46 0.59 -27.07
CA SER A 74 0.33 0.24 -28.50
C SER A 74 0.11 1.33 -29.60
N PHE A 75 0.17 2.62 -29.30
CA PHE A 75 -0.22 3.75 -30.17
C PHE A 75 1.03 4.54 -30.64
N ALA A 76 2.05 4.70 -29.79
CA ALA A 76 3.43 5.05 -30.15
C ALA A 76 4.42 4.80 -28.99
N PRO A 77 5.75 4.65 -29.26
CA PRO A 77 6.76 4.25 -28.26
C PRO A 77 7.08 5.28 -27.14
N LYS A 78 6.47 6.47 -27.18
CA LYS A 78 6.70 7.57 -26.22
C LYS A 78 5.41 8.13 -25.63
N ASP A 79 4.29 7.42 -25.78
CA ASP A 79 3.02 7.91 -25.27
C ASP A 79 2.75 7.39 -23.85
N LEU A 80 2.05 8.21 -23.08
CA LEU A 80 1.56 7.85 -21.75
C LEU A 80 0.07 8.14 -21.66
N VAL A 81 -0.70 7.18 -21.11
CA VAL A 81 -2.16 7.30 -20.98
C VAL A 81 -2.58 7.06 -19.56
N TYR A 82 -3.34 7.99 -19.00
CA TYR A 82 -4.12 7.77 -17.79
C TYR A 82 -5.49 7.24 -18.21
N LYS A 83 -5.66 5.92 -18.13
CA LYS A 83 -6.88 5.23 -18.54
C LYS A 83 -7.88 5.24 -17.39
N GLY A 84 -8.89 6.09 -17.47
CA GLY A 84 -10.03 6.14 -16.55
C GLY A 84 -10.96 4.92 -16.66
N GLY A 85 -11.66 4.59 -15.58
CA GLY A 85 -12.67 3.52 -15.56
C GLY A 85 -13.68 3.71 -14.41
N ASP A 86 -14.84 3.07 -14.55
CA ASP A 86 -15.88 2.99 -13.52
C ASP A 86 -16.32 4.36 -12.95
N ALA A 87 -16.54 5.33 -13.84
CA ALA A 87 -16.98 6.65 -13.43
C ALA A 87 -18.39 6.64 -12.82
N LYS A 88 -18.57 7.52 -11.83
CA LYS A 88 -19.86 7.77 -11.18
C LYS A 88 -20.01 9.24 -10.82
N VAL A 89 -21.24 9.74 -10.81
CA VAL A 89 -21.55 11.06 -10.25
C VAL A 89 -21.66 10.92 -8.73
N VAL A 90 -20.81 11.65 -8.00
CA VAL A 90 -20.73 11.62 -6.54
C VAL A 90 -21.41 12.82 -5.88
N TYR A 91 -21.73 13.85 -6.66
CA TYR A 91 -22.53 14.98 -6.21
C TYR A 91 -23.29 15.60 -7.39
N SER A 92 -24.53 16.01 -7.14
CA SER A 92 -25.36 16.78 -8.06
C SER A 92 -26.21 17.75 -7.27
N LYS A 93 -26.28 19.02 -7.69
CA LYS A 93 -27.03 20.06 -6.95
C LYS A 93 -28.53 19.78 -6.83
N ASP A 94 -29.09 19.03 -7.77
CA ASP A 94 -30.48 18.54 -7.77
C ASP A 94 -30.66 17.18 -7.08
N ASN A 95 -29.63 16.66 -6.42
CA ASN A 95 -29.56 15.32 -5.81
C ASN A 95 -29.75 14.14 -6.79
N ASN A 96 -29.71 14.37 -8.10
CA ASN A 96 -29.79 13.29 -9.09
C ASN A 96 -28.40 12.70 -9.40
N LEU A 97 -28.06 11.62 -8.69
CA LEU A 97 -26.81 10.88 -8.87
C LEU A 97 -26.87 9.81 -9.99
N ASN A 98 -28.05 9.54 -10.55
CA ASN A 98 -28.24 8.53 -11.61
C ASN A 98 -27.76 9.01 -12.99
N THR A 99 -27.15 10.18 -13.07
CA THR A 99 -26.59 10.70 -14.32
C THR A 99 -25.33 9.92 -14.67
N ILE A 100 -25.24 9.46 -15.93
CA ILE A 100 -24.07 8.74 -16.42
C ILE A 100 -22.95 9.74 -16.72
N TYR A 101 -21.77 9.48 -16.18
CA TYR A 101 -20.51 10.11 -16.60
C TYR A 101 -19.61 9.02 -17.16
N ILE A 102 -18.94 9.27 -18.28
CA ILE A 102 -18.00 8.34 -18.90
C ILE A 102 -16.58 8.78 -18.54
N ALA A 103 -15.79 7.88 -17.92
CA ALA A 103 -14.43 8.20 -17.51
C ALA A 103 -13.55 8.56 -18.72
N ASP A 104 -13.00 9.77 -18.76
CA ASP A 104 -12.10 10.18 -19.83
C ASP A 104 -10.69 9.61 -19.67
N TYR A 105 -9.96 9.58 -20.77
CA TYR A 105 -8.53 9.30 -20.77
C TYR A 105 -7.74 10.59 -20.90
N LEU A 106 -6.70 10.75 -20.08
CA LEU A 106 -5.72 11.81 -20.26
C LEU A 106 -4.50 11.23 -21.00
N TYR A 107 -4.29 11.69 -22.22
CA TYR A 107 -3.27 11.20 -23.14
C TYR A 107 -2.14 12.21 -23.27
N LEU A 108 -0.89 11.74 -23.20
CA LEU A 108 0.33 12.54 -23.28
C LEU A 108 1.18 12.09 -24.46
N THR A 109 1.60 13.04 -25.28
CA THR A 109 2.59 12.81 -26.35
C THR A 109 4.00 13.13 -25.89
N ASP A 110 4.99 12.46 -26.48
CA ASP A 110 6.42 12.69 -26.24
C ASP A 110 6.79 12.66 -24.75
N TYR A 111 6.26 11.67 -24.03
CA TYR A 111 6.53 11.50 -22.61
C TYR A 111 8.02 11.28 -22.36
N ASN A 112 8.58 12.17 -21.55
CA ASN A 112 9.94 12.09 -21.04
C ASN A 112 9.91 11.52 -19.62
N ALA A 113 10.42 10.30 -19.46
CA ALA A 113 10.40 9.58 -18.19
C ALA A 113 11.26 10.23 -17.10
N GLN A 114 12.32 10.96 -17.47
CA GLN A 114 13.22 11.63 -16.54
C GLN A 114 12.56 12.86 -15.91
N THR A 115 11.74 13.58 -16.67
CA THR A 115 11.05 14.81 -16.22
C THR A 115 9.59 14.58 -15.85
N ASN A 116 9.05 13.40 -16.17
CA ASN A 116 7.63 13.06 -16.05
C ASN A 116 6.71 14.06 -16.79
N LYS A 117 7.17 14.60 -17.92
CA LYS A 117 6.46 15.61 -18.75
C LYS A 117 6.22 15.07 -20.15
N GLY A 118 5.07 15.43 -20.72
CA GLY A 118 4.78 15.25 -22.15
C GLY A 118 4.84 16.60 -22.85
N ALA A 119 5.01 16.59 -24.18
CA ALA A 119 4.99 17.80 -24.98
C ALA A 119 3.58 18.40 -25.13
N SER A 120 2.55 17.55 -25.13
CA SER A 120 1.15 17.97 -25.20
C SER A 120 0.24 16.99 -24.45
N TYR A 121 -0.90 17.50 -23.99
CA TYR A 121 -1.89 16.79 -23.19
C TYR A 121 -3.23 16.83 -23.90
N TYR A 122 -3.95 15.72 -23.89
CA TYR A 122 -5.22 15.59 -24.56
C TYR A 122 -6.22 14.84 -23.70
N VAL A 123 -7.48 15.23 -23.75
CA VAL A 123 -8.59 14.48 -23.16
C VAL A 123 -9.32 13.75 -24.29
N ILE A 124 -9.60 12.47 -24.09
CA ILE A 124 -10.28 11.64 -25.08
C ILE A 124 -11.26 10.68 -24.41
N ALA A 125 -12.48 10.60 -24.95
CA ALA A 125 -13.47 9.64 -24.51
C ALA A 125 -13.01 8.19 -24.83
N PRO A 126 -13.31 7.19 -23.99
CA PRO A 126 -12.94 5.80 -24.20
C PRO A 126 -13.34 5.23 -25.56
N SER A 127 -14.50 5.62 -26.08
CA SER A 127 -15.00 5.18 -27.39
C SER A 127 -14.14 5.65 -28.56
N LYS A 128 -13.32 6.68 -28.37
CA LYS A 128 -12.51 7.30 -29.42
C LYS A 128 -11.08 6.76 -29.47
N ILE A 129 -10.58 6.04 -28.45
CA ILE A 129 -9.14 5.66 -28.37
C ILE A 129 -8.69 4.60 -29.39
N GLY A 130 -9.60 3.81 -29.95
CA GLY A 130 -9.27 2.68 -30.85
C GLY A 130 -9.00 3.06 -32.31
N ASN A 131 -9.15 4.33 -32.69
CA ASN A 131 -8.97 4.81 -34.06
C ASN A 131 -7.61 5.51 -34.18
N GLN A 132 -6.81 5.29 -35.22
CA GLN A 132 -5.57 6.09 -35.45
C GLN A 132 -5.88 7.60 -35.55
N ASN A 133 -7.10 7.97 -35.96
CA ASN A 133 -7.62 9.33 -35.96
C ASN A 133 -8.04 9.86 -34.57
N ALA A 134 -7.96 9.05 -33.52
CA ALA A 134 -8.21 9.43 -32.13
C ALA A 134 -7.46 10.70 -31.73
N ARG A 135 -6.20 10.83 -32.19
CA ARG A 135 -5.34 12.00 -31.96
C ARG A 135 -5.92 13.28 -32.56
N ASN A 136 -6.55 13.18 -33.72
CA ASN A 136 -7.12 14.32 -34.44
C ASN A 136 -8.43 14.80 -33.81
N ALA A 137 -9.14 13.90 -33.12
CA ALA A 137 -10.38 14.20 -32.40
C ALA A 137 -10.17 14.49 -30.90
N ALA A 138 -8.94 14.36 -30.39
CA ALA A 138 -8.63 14.56 -28.98
C ALA A 138 -8.54 16.05 -28.65
N LEU A 139 -9.17 16.46 -27.56
CA LEU A 139 -9.18 17.85 -27.14
C LEU A 139 -7.86 18.17 -26.45
N LYS A 140 -7.05 19.04 -27.05
CA LYS A 140 -5.81 19.50 -26.43
C LYS A 140 -6.14 20.31 -25.18
N VAL A 141 -5.54 19.96 -24.05
CA VAL A 141 -5.74 20.62 -22.77
C VAL A 141 -4.45 21.21 -22.23
N LYS A 142 -4.58 22.28 -21.44
CA LYS A 142 -3.48 22.79 -20.62
C LYS A 142 -3.52 22.07 -19.27
N LEU A 143 -2.49 21.28 -18.99
CA LEU A 143 -2.31 20.63 -17.69
C LEU A 143 -1.45 21.51 -16.78
N THR A 144 -1.99 21.91 -15.64
CA THR A 144 -1.22 22.51 -14.54
C THR A 144 -0.90 21.42 -13.53
N ARG A 145 0.33 21.35 -13.06
CA ARG A 145 0.78 20.35 -12.08
C ARG A 145 1.20 21.03 -10.80
N TYR A 146 0.93 20.35 -9.69
CA TYR A 146 1.33 20.75 -8.36
C TYR A 146 2.02 19.56 -7.73
N LYS A 147 3.21 19.78 -7.22
CA LYS A 147 4.06 18.76 -6.59
C LYS A 147 3.38 18.15 -5.38
N ASP A 148 2.68 18.99 -4.61
CA ASP A 148 1.97 18.64 -3.40
C ASP A 148 0.76 19.56 -3.20
N VAL A 149 0.06 19.35 -2.09
CA VAL A 149 -1.17 20.08 -1.75
C VAL A 149 -0.88 21.49 -1.23
N ASN A 150 0.31 21.76 -0.67
CA ASN A 150 0.65 23.13 -0.29
C ASN A 150 0.83 24.00 -1.54
N GLU A 151 1.52 23.48 -2.56
CA GLU A 151 1.66 24.19 -3.85
C GLU A 151 0.28 24.40 -4.51
N LEU A 152 -0.60 23.39 -4.44
CA LEU A 152 -1.97 23.49 -4.91
C LEU A 152 -2.72 24.61 -4.17
N GLN A 153 -2.67 24.65 -2.85
CA GLN A 153 -3.34 25.68 -2.04
C GLN A 153 -2.73 27.08 -2.26
N ALA A 154 -1.41 27.18 -2.32
CA ALA A 154 -0.69 28.44 -2.55
C ALA A 154 -1.03 29.05 -3.92
N SER A 155 -1.40 28.22 -4.91
CA SER A 155 -1.90 28.71 -6.20
C SER A 155 -3.31 29.31 -6.14
N GLY A 156 -3.99 29.27 -4.99
CA GLY A 156 -5.37 29.70 -4.82
C GLY A 156 -6.40 28.66 -5.28
N PHE A 157 -5.96 27.43 -5.56
CA PHE A 157 -6.85 26.36 -6.02
C PHE A 157 -7.84 25.93 -4.93
N LYS A 158 -9.14 25.94 -5.24
CA LYS A 158 -10.21 25.59 -4.30
C LYS A 158 -10.52 24.10 -4.34
N LEU A 159 -9.89 23.32 -3.47
CA LEU A 159 -10.18 21.88 -3.30
C LEU A 159 -11.65 21.59 -3.00
N THR A 160 -12.35 22.51 -2.34
CA THR A 160 -13.79 22.40 -2.03
C THR A 160 -14.68 22.36 -3.28
N ASN A 161 -14.16 22.71 -4.46
CA ASN A 161 -14.88 22.52 -5.72
C ASN A 161 -14.90 21.05 -6.17
N TYR A 162 -14.07 20.21 -5.57
CA TYR A 162 -13.87 18.81 -5.95
C TYR A 162 -14.14 17.84 -4.80
N PHE A 163 -14.23 18.32 -3.58
CA PHE A 163 -14.53 17.49 -2.43
C PHE A 163 -15.38 18.24 -1.40
N LEU A 164 -16.25 17.49 -0.72
CA LEU A 164 -16.92 17.97 0.47
C LEU A 164 -15.94 17.95 1.65
N SER A 165 -16.12 18.85 2.62
CA SER A 165 -15.28 18.85 3.84
C SER A 165 -15.39 17.55 4.65
N SER A 166 -16.53 16.86 4.54
CA SER A 166 -16.79 15.55 5.14
C SER A 166 -16.18 14.38 4.35
N ASP A 167 -15.76 14.60 3.11
CA ASP A 167 -15.24 13.56 2.23
C ASP A 167 -13.96 12.94 2.83
N PRO A 168 -13.89 11.60 2.99
CA PRO A 168 -12.67 10.94 3.47
C PRO A 168 -11.44 11.33 2.64
N GLU A 169 -11.62 11.55 1.33
CA GLU A 169 -10.56 11.97 0.44
C GLU A 169 -10.12 13.41 0.70
N TYR A 170 -11.06 14.30 0.97
CA TYR A 170 -10.73 15.67 1.36
C TYR A 170 -9.96 15.68 2.66
N LYS A 171 -10.39 14.92 3.66
CA LYS A 171 -9.69 14.80 4.93
C LYS A 171 -8.29 14.22 4.73
N ARG A 172 -8.13 13.24 3.84
CA ARG A 172 -6.81 12.71 3.45
C ARG A 172 -5.94 13.79 2.79
N ILE A 173 -6.45 14.49 1.79
CA ILE A 173 -5.71 15.53 1.05
C ILE A 173 -5.36 16.71 1.96
N MET A 174 -6.31 17.18 2.76
CA MET A 174 -6.11 18.30 3.69
C MET A 174 -5.26 17.90 4.89
N GLY A 175 -5.33 16.64 5.31
CA GLY A 175 -4.37 16.05 6.24
C GLY A 175 -2.95 16.03 5.64
N THR A 176 -2.82 15.80 4.34
CA THR A 176 -1.54 16.00 3.62
C THR A 176 -1.20 17.48 3.35
N GLY A 177 -2.16 18.40 3.50
CA GLY A 177 -2.05 19.87 3.32
C GLY A 177 -1.37 20.60 4.47
N SER A 178 -0.93 19.82 5.45
CA SER A 178 0.01 20.21 6.50
C SER A 178 1.36 19.52 6.31
N ASN A 179 1.75 19.31 5.04
CA ASN A 179 3.07 18.81 4.64
C ASN A 179 3.94 19.91 3.99
N ALA A 180 3.86 21.17 4.44
CA ALA A 180 5.11 21.59 5.06
C ALA A 180 5.25 20.60 6.19
N VAL A 181 6.22 19.68 6.13
CA VAL A 181 6.64 19.02 7.35
C VAL A 181 6.96 20.19 8.27
N ALA A 182 5.98 20.63 9.06
CA ALA A 182 6.24 21.42 10.23
C ALA A 182 7.32 20.59 10.89
N PRO A 183 8.54 21.14 11.09
CA PRO A 183 9.66 20.38 11.59
C PRO A 183 9.12 19.54 12.74
N PHE A 184 9.10 18.24 12.49
CA PHE A 184 8.32 17.30 13.27
C PHE A 184 8.82 17.47 14.70
N LYS A 185 7.95 17.96 15.59
CA LYS A 185 8.34 18.24 16.99
C LYS A 185 8.40 16.97 17.84
N GLY A 186 8.02 15.80 17.29
CA GLY A 186 8.31 14.49 17.88
C GLY A 186 9.64 13.94 17.39
N LYS A 187 10.29 13.02 18.11
CA LYS A 187 11.55 12.38 17.67
C LYS A 187 11.36 11.01 17.02
N SER A 188 10.17 10.40 17.10
CA SER A 188 9.95 8.98 16.78
C SER A 188 9.31 8.71 15.40
N LYS A 189 9.76 7.65 14.73
CA LYS A 189 9.27 7.10 13.46
C LYS A 189 8.70 5.69 13.66
N VAL A 190 7.83 5.26 12.74
CA VAL A 190 7.37 3.87 12.59
C VAL A 190 7.83 3.38 11.23
N HIS A 191 8.77 2.45 11.22
CA HIS A 191 9.27 1.79 10.02
C HIS A 191 8.47 0.51 9.77
N VAL A 192 7.75 0.45 8.66
CA VAL A 192 6.91 -0.69 8.28
C VAL A 192 7.55 -1.33 7.06
N ILE A 193 7.91 -2.61 7.16
CA ILE A 193 8.55 -3.38 6.09
C ILE A 193 7.64 -4.57 5.78
N LEU A 194 7.09 -4.58 4.57
CA LEU A 194 6.20 -5.63 4.08
C LEU A 194 6.92 -6.44 3.01
N VAL A 195 7.02 -7.74 3.18
CA VAL A 195 7.77 -8.63 2.27
C VAL A 195 6.82 -9.69 1.74
N GLY A 196 6.68 -9.81 0.42
CA GLY A 196 5.69 -10.69 -0.20
C GLY A 196 6.19 -11.42 -1.44
N ASP A 197 5.99 -12.73 -1.51
CA ASP A 197 6.33 -13.57 -2.68
C ASP A 197 5.31 -13.43 -3.83
N THR A 198 5.20 -12.24 -4.41
CA THR A 198 4.19 -11.92 -5.43
C THR A 198 4.39 -12.66 -6.76
N ASN A 199 5.56 -13.26 -6.98
CA ASN A 199 5.85 -14.03 -8.19
C ASN A 199 5.55 -15.52 -8.04
N ASP A 200 5.13 -15.97 -6.85
CA ASP A 200 4.71 -17.36 -6.66
C ASP A 200 3.49 -17.67 -7.55
N LYS A 201 3.55 -18.81 -8.26
CA LYS A 201 2.53 -19.17 -9.27
C LYS A 201 1.17 -19.50 -8.66
N LYS A 202 1.10 -19.88 -7.38
CA LYS A 202 -0.12 -20.33 -6.69
C LYS A 202 -0.68 -19.26 -5.75
N LEU A 203 0.20 -18.54 -5.05
CA LEU A 203 -0.12 -17.60 -3.97
C LEU A 203 0.08 -16.14 -4.38
N GLY A 204 0.91 -15.86 -5.39
CA GLY A 204 1.45 -14.52 -5.64
C GLY A 204 0.41 -13.41 -5.79
N LYS A 205 -0.70 -13.67 -6.50
CA LYS A 205 -1.78 -12.69 -6.69
C LYS A 205 -2.50 -12.32 -5.39
N GLY A 206 -2.66 -13.30 -4.51
CA GLY A 206 -3.26 -13.08 -3.19
C GLY A 206 -2.31 -12.33 -2.26
N ILE A 207 -1.04 -12.72 -2.25
CA ILE A 207 0.03 -12.03 -1.51
C ILE A 207 0.13 -10.56 -1.96
N GLU A 208 0.07 -10.30 -3.28
CA GLU A 208 0.07 -8.93 -3.82
C GLU A 208 -1.09 -8.10 -3.27
N THR A 209 -2.29 -8.70 -3.22
CA THR A 209 -3.48 -8.06 -2.64
C THR A 209 -3.28 -7.77 -1.15
N GLU A 210 -2.76 -8.72 -0.38
CA GLU A 210 -2.55 -8.57 1.07
C GLU A 210 -1.48 -7.52 1.40
N VAL A 211 -0.37 -7.49 0.65
CA VAL A 211 0.66 -6.46 0.78
C VAL A 211 0.09 -5.08 0.45
N ALA A 212 -0.73 -4.95 -0.59
CA ALA A 212 -1.39 -3.69 -0.94
C ALA A 212 -2.36 -3.22 0.16
N GLN A 213 -3.14 -4.13 0.73
CA GLN A 213 -4.09 -3.84 1.80
C GLN A 213 -3.38 -3.43 3.10
N LEU A 214 -2.35 -4.15 3.53
CA LEU A 214 -1.54 -3.78 4.70
C LEU A 214 -0.81 -2.45 4.47
N SER A 215 -0.21 -2.25 3.29
CA SER A 215 0.43 -0.98 2.93
C SER A 215 -0.56 0.17 3.03
N THR A 216 -1.78 -0.01 2.53
CA THR A 216 -2.85 1.00 2.65
C THR A 216 -3.19 1.25 4.12
N LEU A 217 -3.48 0.21 4.91
CA LEU A 217 -3.77 0.35 6.34
C LEU A 217 -2.69 1.14 7.09
N PHE A 218 -1.42 0.84 6.86
CA PHE A 218 -0.31 1.55 7.51
C PHE A 218 -0.15 2.99 7.01
N ARG A 219 -0.22 3.24 5.70
CA ARG A 219 -0.02 4.58 5.14
C ARG A 219 -1.18 5.52 5.43
N THR A 220 -2.42 5.04 5.31
CA THR A 220 -3.61 5.88 5.42
C THR A 220 -4.13 5.86 6.84
N THR A 221 -4.57 4.70 7.32
CA THR A 221 -5.29 4.61 8.59
C THR A 221 -4.37 4.88 9.77
N ILE A 222 -3.24 4.18 9.86
CA ILE A 222 -2.29 4.36 10.96
C ILE A 222 -1.49 5.66 10.76
N GLY A 223 -0.99 5.91 9.54
CA GLY A 223 -0.21 7.10 9.23
C GLY A 223 -0.89 8.43 9.53
N GLN A 224 -2.20 8.54 9.29
CA GLN A 224 -2.95 9.77 9.53
C GLN A 224 -3.33 9.99 11.00
N ASN A 225 -3.34 8.93 11.81
CA ASN A 225 -3.80 8.96 13.20
C ASN A 225 -2.66 8.75 14.21
N SER A 226 -1.46 8.46 13.73
CA SER A 226 -0.24 8.29 14.51
C SER A 226 0.41 9.64 14.81
N ALA A 227 0.89 9.82 16.04
CA ALA A 227 1.75 10.94 16.41
C ALA A 227 3.20 10.76 15.93
N ALA A 228 3.57 9.58 15.42
CA ALA A 228 4.86 9.27 14.80
C ALA A 228 4.76 9.22 13.27
N ALA A 229 5.83 9.60 12.57
CA ALA A 229 5.91 9.49 11.12
C ALA A 229 5.96 8.02 10.68
N VAL A 230 5.04 7.59 9.81
CA VAL A 230 4.92 6.20 9.36
C VAL A 230 5.52 6.03 7.97
N ASN A 231 6.60 5.24 7.88
CA ASN A 231 7.32 4.96 6.64
C ASN A 231 7.11 3.51 6.24
N VAL A 232 6.37 3.27 5.15
CA VAL A 232 6.11 1.92 4.64
C VAL A 232 7.02 1.62 3.46
N THR A 233 7.63 0.45 3.46
CA THR A 233 8.43 -0.11 2.35
C THR A 233 7.95 -1.52 2.04
N SER A 234 7.69 -1.79 0.76
CA SER A 234 7.28 -3.12 0.29
C SER A 234 8.39 -3.75 -0.55
N LEU A 235 8.74 -5.00 -0.24
CA LEU A 235 9.75 -5.80 -0.93
C LEU A 235 9.05 -7.01 -1.58
N THR A 236 8.76 -6.88 -2.87
CA THR A 236 8.05 -7.89 -3.67
C THR A 236 8.77 -8.11 -5.00
N GLY A 237 8.31 -9.06 -5.81
CA GLY A 237 8.88 -9.32 -7.13
C GLY A 237 10.38 -9.59 -7.06
N GLN A 238 11.20 -8.83 -7.79
CA GLN A 238 12.66 -9.02 -7.78
C GLN A 238 13.34 -8.59 -6.47
N ASN A 239 12.66 -7.79 -5.64
CA ASN A 239 13.17 -7.36 -4.34
C ASN A 239 12.81 -8.34 -3.22
N PHE A 240 12.18 -9.48 -3.53
CA PHE A 240 11.89 -10.55 -2.58
C PHE A 240 13.14 -11.41 -2.31
N THR A 241 14.17 -10.78 -1.72
CA THR A 241 15.48 -11.38 -1.45
C THR A 241 15.96 -11.01 -0.05
N ARG A 242 16.79 -11.87 0.55
CA ARG A 242 17.46 -11.59 1.83
C ARG A 242 18.34 -10.35 1.72
N ALA A 243 19.08 -10.22 0.63
CA ALA A 243 19.92 -9.04 0.39
C ALA A 243 19.11 -7.74 0.37
N ALA A 244 17.94 -7.71 -0.28
CA ALA A 244 17.07 -6.54 -0.29
C ALA A 244 16.53 -6.21 1.10
N ILE A 245 16.11 -7.22 1.88
CA ILE A 245 15.63 -7.06 3.26
C ILE A 245 16.72 -6.43 4.14
N ILE A 246 17.90 -7.06 4.19
CA ILE A 246 19.02 -6.60 5.02
C ILE A 246 19.45 -5.19 4.60
N SER A 247 19.60 -4.95 3.29
CA SER A 247 20.01 -3.63 2.80
C SER A 247 18.97 -2.55 3.09
N THR A 248 17.68 -2.90 3.06
CA THR A 248 16.60 -1.96 3.39
C THR A 248 16.67 -1.56 4.86
N ILE A 249 16.77 -2.54 5.76
CA ILE A 249 16.86 -2.29 7.21
C ILE A 249 18.11 -1.48 7.54
N ASN A 250 19.28 -1.83 6.99
CA ASN A 250 20.54 -1.10 7.22
C ASN A 250 20.49 0.36 6.77
N ARG A 251 19.64 0.71 5.81
CA ARG A 251 19.48 2.10 5.32
C ARG A 251 18.47 2.90 6.13
N LEU A 252 17.72 2.27 7.02
CA LEU A 252 16.79 2.98 7.89
C LEU A 252 17.57 3.65 9.02
N ASP A 253 17.30 4.93 9.23
CA ASP A 253 17.74 5.66 10.41
C ASP A 253 16.82 5.32 11.59
N ILE A 254 17.05 4.15 12.19
CA ILE A 254 16.30 3.59 13.33
C ILE A 254 16.91 4.11 14.62
N GLY A 255 16.17 4.96 15.32
CA GLY A 255 16.52 5.49 16.63
C GLY A 255 15.86 4.74 17.80
N PRO A 256 16.30 5.02 19.04
CA PRO A 256 15.79 4.37 20.25
C PRO A 256 14.34 4.71 20.59
N ASP A 257 13.77 5.75 19.98
CA ASP A 257 12.36 6.13 20.14
C ASP A 257 11.45 5.51 19.04
N ASP A 258 12.05 4.85 18.04
CA ASP A 258 11.36 4.38 16.86
C ASP A 258 10.69 3.02 17.05
N ALA A 259 9.71 2.74 16.21
CA ALA A 259 9.10 1.43 16.09
C ALA A 259 9.48 0.80 14.74
N VAL A 260 9.73 -0.51 14.73
CA VAL A 260 9.90 -1.30 13.51
C VAL A 260 8.83 -2.39 13.49
N PHE A 261 8.00 -2.37 12.45
CA PHE A 261 7.06 -3.42 12.11
C PHE A 261 7.54 -4.13 10.86
N PHE A 262 7.72 -5.44 10.93
CA PHE A 262 8.07 -6.29 9.81
C PHE A 262 7.01 -7.38 9.62
N HIS A 263 6.57 -7.58 8.37
CA HIS A 263 5.67 -8.66 8.02
C HIS A 263 6.15 -9.39 6.76
N TYR A 264 6.29 -10.70 6.87
CA TYR A 264 6.58 -11.60 5.75
C TYR A 264 5.34 -12.40 5.35
N ASN A 265 5.12 -12.55 4.05
CA ASN A 265 4.07 -13.41 3.49
C ASN A 265 4.64 -14.21 2.31
N GLY A 266 4.67 -15.53 2.44
CA GLY A 266 5.25 -16.41 1.42
C GLY A 266 5.52 -17.81 1.96
N HIS A 267 6.33 -18.58 1.23
CA HIS A 267 6.69 -19.93 1.64
C HIS A 267 7.64 -19.95 2.84
N GLY A 268 7.56 -21.00 3.62
CA GLY A 268 8.42 -21.18 4.78
C GLY A 268 8.57 -22.63 5.13
N SER A 269 9.58 -22.92 5.93
CA SER A 269 9.72 -24.21 6.56
C SER A 269 10.56 -24.11 7.81
N ASN A 270 10.43 -25.12 8.67
CA ASN A 270 11.38 -25.37 9.73
C ASN A 270 12.26 -26.58 9.38
N THR A 271 13.35 -26.73 10.11
CA THR A 271 14.28 -27.84 9.96
C THR A 271 13.87 -29.01 10.85
N THR A 272 14.27 -30.22 10.49
CA THR A 272 14.06 -31.42 11.33
C THR A 272 14.80 -31.34 12.68
N LYS A 273 15.84 -30.51 12.75
CA LYS A 273 16.66 -30.31 13.95
C LYS A 273 16.01 -29.38 14.98
N ARG A 274 14.94 -28.66 14.64
CA ARG A 274 14.24 -27.69 15.51
C ARG A 274 15.21 -26.71 16.19
N GLU A 275 16.08 -26.11 15.41
CA GLU A 275 17.04 -25.09 15.91
C GLU A 275 16.33 -23.80 16.37
N SER A 276 15.06 -23.60 15.98
CA SER A 276 14.22 -22.45 16.33
C SER A 276 12.75 -22.86 16.34
N GLU A 277 11.95 -22.30 17.25
CA GLU A 277 10.49 -22.41 17.25
C GLU A 277 9.83 -21.67 16.07
N PHE A 278 10.56 -20.73 15.47
CA PHE A 278 10.12 -19.94 14.32
C PHE A 278 10.69 -20.46 13.00
N PRO A 279 9.93 -20.35 11.91
CA PRO A 279 10.33 -20.86 10.60
C PRO A 279 11.42 -20.01 9.92
N ARG A 280 12.01 -20.58 8.88
CA ARG A 280 12.85 -19.89 7.91
C ARG A 280 12.00 -19.47 6.71
N MET A 281 12.11 -18.19 6.34
CA MET A 281 11.50 -17.61 5.14
C MET A 281 12.17 -18.19 3.90
N ALA A 282 11.39 -18.64 2.93
CA ALA A 282 11.89 -18.95 1.60
C ALA A 282 12.01 -17.65 0.80
N LEU A 283 13.23 -17.31 0.39
CA LEU A 283 13.54 -16.10 -0.37
C LEU A 283 14.23 -16.51 -1.67
N LYS A 284 14.16 -15.66 -2.70
CA LYS A 284 14.68 -16.00 -4.03
C LYS A 284 16.18 -16.30 -4.06
N ASP A 285 16.94 -15.69 -3.17
CA ASP A 285 18.38 -15.88 -3.03
C ASP A 285 18.68 -16.94 -1.96
N GLN A 286 18.55 -16.58 -0.68
CA GLN A 286 18.91 -17.43 0.44
C GLN A 286 17.84 -17.34 1.52
N GLY A 287 17.35 -18.49 1.97
CA GLY A 287 16.39 -18.55 3.06
C GLY A 287 16.94 -17.94 4.36
N TYR A 288 16.08 -17.25 5.11
CA TYR A 288 16.47 -16.49 6.29
C TYR A 288 15.53 -16.76 7.47
N GLY A 289 16.07 -17.05 8.65
CA GLY A 289 15.27 -17.33 9.84
C GLY A 289 14.44 -16.12 10.26
N LEU A 290 13.16 -16.31 10.56
CA LEU A 290 12.32 -15.21 11.07
C LEU A 290 12.84 -14.73 12.45
N HIS A 291 13.33 -15.65 13.28
CA HIS A 291 13.99 -15.33 14.55
C HIS A 291 15.34 -14.60 14.34
N ASP A 292 16.13 -15.01 13.35
CA ASP A 292 17.40 -14.34 13.01
C ASP A 292 17.15 -12.88 12.60
N LEU A 293 16.11 -12.65 11.78
CA LEU A 293 15.70 -11.30 11.37
C LEU A 293 15.20 -10.47 12.57
N TYR A 294 14.41 -11.06 13.45
CA TYR A 294 13.95 -10.41 14.67
C TYR A 294 15.12 -9.96 15.55
N THR A 295 16.09 -10.84 15.78
CA THR A 295 17.31 -10.49 16.53
C THR A 295 18.12 -9.41 15.82
N PHE A 296 18.21 -9.47 14.49
CA PHE A 296 18.90 -8.47 13.68
C PHE A 296 18.26 -7.08 13.82
N ILE A 297 16.93 -6.96 13.68
CA ILE A 297 16.20 -5.68 13.84
C ILE A 297 16.38 -5.13 15.26
N ARG A 298 16.33 -6.00 16.28
CA ARG A 298 16.51 -5.58 17.67
C ARG A 298 17.91 -5.05 17.97
N SER A 299 18.92 -5.42 17.19
CA SER A 299 20.28 -4.93 17.39
C SER A 299 20.42 -3.42 17.13
N PHE A 300 19.49 -2.82 16.38
CA PHE A 300 19.35 -1.36 16.20
C PHE A 300 18.69 -0.65 17.39
N ASN A 301 18.27 -1.41 18.42
CA ASN A 301 17.67 -0.92 19.65
C ASN A 301 16.45 0.02 19.46
N PRO A 302 15.47 -0.28 18.58
CA PRO A 302 14.24 0.50 18.52
C PRO A 302 13.42 0.33 19.81
N ARG A 303 12.62 1.34 20.16
CA ARG A 303 11.64 1.26 21.27
C ARG A 303 10.71 0.07 21.12
N LEU A 304 10.23 -0.17 19.90
CA LEU A 304 9.29 -1.24 19.60
C LEU A 304 9.77 -2.07 18.40
N THR A 305 9.81 -3.39 18.54
CA THR A 305 10.02 -4.32 17.42
C THR A 305 8.85 -5.30 17.33
N ILE A 306 8.13 -5.32 16.21
CA ILE A 306 7.11 -6.31 15.91
C ILE A 306 7.51 -7.03 14.62
N VAL A 307 7.77 -8.33 14.69
CA VAL A 307 8.08 -9.16 13.53
C VAL A 307 7.01 -10.23 13.39
N THR A 308 6.38 -10.31 12.23
CA THR A 308 5.34 -11.28 11.95
C THR A 308 5.63 -12.04 10.65
N GLY A 309 5.19 -13.28 10.54
CA GLY A 309 5.33 -14.06 9.31
C GLY A 309 4.13 -14.97 9.07
N ASP A 310 3.57 -14.90 7.87
CA ASP A 310 2.59 -15.85 7.34
C ASP A 310 3.29 -16.85 6.40
N LEU A 311 3.63 -18.01 6.97
CA LEU A 311 4.42 -19.04 6.33
C LEU A 311 4.31 -20.36 7.11
N CYS A 312 4.52 -21.48 6.42
CA CYS A 312 4.55 -22.79 7.06
C CYS A 312 5.74 -22.89 8.02
N ASN A 313 5.51 -23.60 9.13
CA ASN A 313 6.51 -23.93 10.15
C ASN A 313 6.71 -25.44 10.27
N SER A 314 6.34 -26.17 9.22
CA SER A 314 6.57 -27.59 9.02
C SER A 314 7.93 -27.85 8.37
N VAL A 315 8.40 -29.10 8.45
CA VAL A 315 9.45 -29.60 7.56
C VAL A 315 8.95 -29.54 6.10
N PRO A 316 9.80 -29.25 5.08
CA PRO A 316 9.36 -29.08 3.71
C PRO A 316 8.53 -30.26 3.19
N ARG A 317 7.30 -29.99 2.72
CA ARG A 317 6.36 -30.93 2.10
C ARG A 317 5.52 -30.18 1.05
N SER A 318 5.09 -30.84 -0.03
CA SER A 318 4.26 -30.23 -1.10
C SER A 318 2.78 -30.17 -0.72
N ARG A 319 2.08 -29.08 -1.10
CA ARG A 319 0.62 -28.89 -0.85
C ARG A 319 -0.10 -28.02 -1.91
N GLU A 320 -1.43 -28.05 -1.85
CA GLU A 320 -2.38 -27.32 -2.70
C GLU A 320 -3.20 -26.28 -1.91
N ASN A 321 -3.78 -25.32 -2.63
CA ASN A 321 -4.67 -24.28 -2.07
C ASN A 321 -6.09 -24.84 -1.85
N VAL A 322 -6.85 -24.23 -0.94
CA VAL A 322 -8.24 -24.65 -0.66
C VAL A 322 -9.20 -23.48 -0.78
N GLU A 323 -10.39 -23.73 -1.34
CA GLU A 323 -11.49 -22.75 -1.40
C GLU A 323 -12.09 -22.50 0.00
N SER A 324 -12.44 -21.25 0.31
CA SER A 324 -13.05 -20.88 1.59
C SER A 324 -14.59 -20.89 1.52
N GLN A 325 -15.22 -21.34 2.62
CA GLN A 325 -16.67 -21.30 2.83
C GLN A 325 -17.15 -20.21 3.80
N TYR A 326 -16.31 -19.22 4.17
CA TYR A 326 -16.68 -18.24 5.20
C TYR A 326 -17.27 -16.94 4.62
N PRO A 327 -18.43 -16.48 5.12
CA PRO A 327 -19.03 -15.23 4.68
C PRO A 327 -18.24 -14.01 5.22
N ALA A 328 -18.17 -12.95 4.40
CA ALA A 328 -17.64 -11.66 4.81
C ALA A 328 -18.55 -11.03 5.87
N THR A 329 -18.00 -10.65 7.02
CA THR A 329 -18.73 -9.91 8.05
C THR A 329 -18.90 -8.45 7.64
N ARG A 330 -20.13 -7.91 7.78
CA ARG A 330 -20.43 -6.49 7.58
C ARG A 330 -19.89 -5.68 8.75
N ALA A 331 -19.12 -4.63 8.46
CA ALA A 331 -18.68 -3.67 9.47
C ALA A 331 -19.80 -2.68 9.83
N VAL A 332 -19.92 -2.37 11.12
CA VAL A 332 -20.70 -1.24 11.67
C VAL A 332 -19.89 0.05 11.45
N PRO A 333 -20.51 1.20 11.11
CA PRO A 333 -19.77 2.45 10.98
C PRO A 333 -19.07 2.80 12.31
N SER A 334 -17.75 2.88 12.28
CA SER A 334 -16.92 3.25 13.44
C SER A 334 -15.78 4.15 12.98
N GLN A 335 -15.37 5.08 13.84
CA GLN A 335 -14.25 5.97 13.56
C GLN A 335 -12.97 5.38 14.15
N ILE A 336 -11.84 5.67 13.51
CA ILE A 336 -10.53 5.33 14.06
C ILE A 336 -10.28 6.22 15.28
N ASP A 337 -9.85 5.62 16.39
CA ASP A 337 -9.41 6.33 17.59
C ASP A 337 -7.89 6.57 17.54
N PRO A 338 -7.43 7.82 17.35
CA PRO A 338 -6.01 8.14 17.34
C PRO A 338 -5.29 7.76 18.63
N LYS A 339 -5.99 7.67 19.77
CA LYS A 339 -5.39 7.23 21.04
C LYS A 339 -4.99 5.76 20.96
N LYS A 340 -5.80 4.89 20.34
CA LYS A 340 -5.49 3.46 20.15
C LYS A 340 -4.34 3.27 19.17
N VAL A 341 -4.28 4.08 18.11
CA VAL A 341 -3.14 4.10 17.17
C VAL A 341 -1.86 4.49 17.91
N ASN A 342 -1.89 5.57 18.68
CA ASN A 342 -0.73 6.01 19.47
C ASN A 342 -0.34 5.00 20.55
N LEU A 343 -1.32 4.36 21.20
CA LEU A 343 -1.06 3.30 22.16
C LEU A 343 -0.21 2.18 21.54
N LEU A 344 -0.58 1.71 20.35
CA LEU A 344 0.09 0.60 19.67
C LEU A 344 1.46 0.96 19.06
N PHE A 345 1.65 2.19 18.59
CA PHE A 345 2.82 2.54 17.78
C PHE A 345 3.77 3.54 18.45
N THR A 346 3.28 4.45 19.30
CA THR A 346 4.09 5.50 19.93
C THR A 346 4.26 5.33 21.44
N LYS A 347 3.37 4.56 22.08
CA LYS A 347 3.41 4.26 23.52
C LYS A 347 3.74 2.81 23.85
N ALA A 348 3.78 1.93 22.85
CA ALA A 348 4.22 0.56 23.04
C ALA A 348 5.74 0.46 23.10
N GLN A 349 6.30 -0.32 24.00
CA GLN A 349 7.74 -0.58 24.10
C GLN A 349 7.99 -2.07 24.29
N GLY A 350 9.04 -2.58 23.66
CA GLY A 350 9.45 -3.97 23.78
C GLY A 350 9.59 -4.63 22.43
N ALA A 351 9.56 -5.95 22.42
CA ALA A 351 9.79 -6.71 21.21
C ALA A 351 8.93 -7.97 21.20
N LEU A 352 8.35 -8.25 20.04
CA LEU A 352 7.50 -9.41 19.81
C LEU A 352 7.79 -9.98 18.42
N ILE A 353 7.92 -11.30 18.35
CA ILE A 353 7.95 -12.09 17.12
C ILE A 353 6.73 -13.02 17.09
N SER A 354 6.08 -13.14 15.93
CA SER A 354 4.92 -13.99 15.70
C SER A 354 5.01 -14.73 14.37
N THR A 355 4.46 -15.94 14.30
CA THR A 355 4.26 -16.70 13.07
C THR A 355 2.84 -17.24 12.99
N SER A 356 2.34 -17.44 11.77
CA SER A 356 1.00 -17.93 11.48
C SER A 356 0.77 -19.40 11.81
N SER A 357 1.84 -20.18 11.98
CA SER A 357 1.79 -21.63 12.24
C SER A 357 2.85 -22.05 13.28
N SER A 358 2.45 -22.94 14.18
CA SER A 358 3.32 -23.48 15.24
C SER A 358 4.28 -24.48 14.65
N TYR A 359 5.35 -24.83 15.37
CA TYR A 359 6.33 -25.80 14.89
C TYR A 359 5.65 -27.09 14.42
N GLY A 360 6.00 -27.54 13.23
CA GLY A 360 5.42 -28.72 12.59
C GLY A 360 4.13 -28.46 11.81
N GLU A 361 3.51 -27.30 11.96
CA GLU A 361 2.25 -26.97 11.32
C GLU A 361 2.40 -26.22 9.99
N PHE A 362 1.39 -26.36 9.14
CA PHE A 362 1.23 -25.58 7.92
C PHE A 362 0.52 -24.26 8.18
N SER A 363 0.79 -23.27 7.33
CA SER A 363 -0.04 -22.07 7.18
C SER A 363 -0.89 -22.21 5.91
N TRP A 364 -2.15 -21.79 5.99
CA TRP A 364 -3.13 -21.94 4.92
C TRP A 364 -3.48 -20.62 4.26
N ALA A 365 -3.52 -20.65 2.93
CA ALA A 365 -4.18 -19.64 2.13
C ALA A 365 -5.58 -20.12 1.73
N LEU A 366 -6.58 -19.29 1.98
CA LEU A 366 -7.99 -19.49 1.67
C LEU A 366 -8.42 -18.50 0.59
N ASN A 367 -8.91 -18.97 -0.55
CA ASN A 367 -9.23 -18.10 -1.70
C ASN A 367 -8.05 -17.17 -2.08
N HIS A 368 -6.84 -17.73 -2.09
CA HIS A 368 -5.56 -17.04 -2.29
C HIS A 368 -5.14 -16.05 -1.18
N GLN A 369 -5.90 -15.84 -0.10
CA GLN A 369 -5.50 -14.96 1.01
C GLN A 369 -5.01 -15.79 2.20
N GLY A 370 -3.91 -15.40 2.83
CA GLY A 370 -3.43 -16.03 4.05
C GLY A 370 -4.46 -15.96 5.17
N ALA A 371 -4.83 -17.10 5.74
CA ALA A 371 -5.80 -17.16 6.84
C ALA A 371 -5.31 -16.32 8.03
N PHE A 372 -4.00 -16.29 8.28
CA PHE A 372 -3.39 -15.43 9.28
C PHE A 372 -3.34 -13.98 8.82
N THR A 373 -2.75 -13.65 7.67
CA THR A 373 -2.58 -12.26 7.22
C THR A 373 -3.91 -11.52 7.07
N GLY A 374 -4.91 -12.17 6.46
CA GLY A 374 -6.25 -11.62 6.35
C GLY A 374 -6.91 -11.36 7.70
N SER A 375 -6.78 -12.29 8.65
CA SER A 375 -7.30 -12.11 10.02
C SER A 375 -6.51 -11.06 10.79
N PHE A 376 -5.19 -11.01 10.62
CA PHE A 376 -4.31 -10.04 11.27
C PHE A 376 -4.67 -8.62 10.87
N ARG A 377 -4.81 -8.37 9.56
CA ARG A 377 -5.24 -7.07 9.04
C ARG A 377 -6.58 -6.64 9.66
N GLN A 378 -7.57 -7.52 9.63
CA GLN A 378 -8.92 -7.24 10.15
C GLN A 378 -8.90 -6.96 11.66
N ASN A 379 -8.14 -7.72 12.43
CA ASN A 379 -8.06 -7.53 13.88
C ASN A 379 -7.20 -6.33 14.27
N LEU A 380 -6.14 -6.03 13.51
CA LEU A 380 -5.36 -4.80 13.69
C LEU A 380 -6.23 -3.59 13.41
N GLU A 381 -6.86 -3.50 12.24
CA GLU A 381 -7.76 -2.40 11.89
C GLU A 381 -8.93 -2.30 12.88
N GLY A 382 -9.54 -3.44 13.20
CA GLY A 382 -10.62 -3.55 14.16
C GLY A 382 -10.23 -3.02 15.54
N ALA A 383 -9.03 -3.29 16.03
CA ALA A 383 -8.55 -2.78 17.32
C ALA A 383 -8.37 -1.25 17.35
N LEU A 384 -8.31 -0.59 16.19
CA LEU A 384 -8.17 0.86 16.10
C LEU A 384 -9.50 1.61 16.21
N TYR A 385 -10.64 0.93 16.03
CA TYR A 385 -11.94 1.58 16.12
C TYR A 385 -12.30 1.98 17.55
N ASP A 386 -12.92 3.14 17.72
CA ASP A 386 -13.36 3.70 19.01
C ASP A 386 -14.23 2.72 19.81
N ASN A 387 -15.21 2.11 19.16
CA ASN A 387 -16.17 1.16 19.74
C ASN A 387 -15.73 -0.31 19.70
N SER A 388 -14.46 -0.59 19.39
CA SER A 388 -13.97 -1.95 19.28
C SER A 388 -13.88 -2.68 20.61
N ASN A 389 -14.32 -3.93 20.61
CA ASN A 389 -14.10 -4.89 21.69
C ASN A 389 -12.77 -5.64 21.55
N ILE A 390 -11.99 -5.39 20.48
CA ILE A 390 -10.65 -5.95 20.35
C ILE A 390 -9.71 -5.09 21.22
N PRO A 391 -8.96 -5.69 22.17
CA PRO A 391 -8.01 -4.95 22.97
C PRO A 391 -6.99 -4.24 22.07
N ALA A 392 -6.77 -2.95 22.29
CA ALA A 392 -5.73 -2.16 21.60
C ALA A 392 -4.33 -2.51 22.15
N SER A 393 -3.97 -3.78 22.08
CA SER A 393 -2.66 -4.33 22.46
C SER A 393 -2.17 -5.33 21.42
N TRP A 394 -0.85 -5.45 21.24
CA TRP A 394 -0.24 -6.33 20.25
C TRP A 394 -0.52 -7.80 20.56
N THR A 395 -0.47 -8.19 21.84
CA THR A 395 -0.82 -9.55 22.27
C THR A 395 -2.30 -9.83 22.03
N GLY A 396 -3.21 -8.92 22.40
CA GLY A 396 -4.65 -9.09 22.17
C GLY A 396 -5.03 -9.18 20.69
N ILE A 397 -4.39 -8.37 19.83
CA ILE A 397 -4.56 -8.44 18.37
C ILE A 397 -4.12 -9.81 17.83
N LEU A 398 -2.96 -10.30 18.26
CA LEU A 398 -2.41 -11.59 17.82
C LEU A 398 -3.25 -12.77 18.33
N GLU A 399 -3.66 -12.77 19.59
CA GLU A 399 -4.52 -13.82 20.16
C GLU A 399 -5.85 -13.91 19.41
N LYS A 400 -6.45 -12.76 19.10
CA LYS A 400 -7.68 -12.71 18.28
C LYS A 400 -7.42 -13.21 16.86
N THR A 401 -6.29 -12.82 16.27
CA THR A 401 -5.84 -13.28 14.95
C THR A 401 -5.69 -14.78 14.90
N TYR A 402 -5.04 -15.40 15.88
CA TYR A 402 -4.87 -16.86 15.93
C TYR A 402 -6.20 -17.59 16.09
N LYS A 403 -7.08 -17.07 16.96
CA LYS A 403 -8.41 -17.64 17.13
C LYS A 403 -9.17 -17.65 15.80
N GLU A 404 -9.13 -16.55 15.06
CA GLU A 404 -9.83 -16.44 13.78
C GLU A 404 -9.19 -17.30 12.68
N ALA A 405 -7.86 -17.32 12.57
CA ALA A 405 -7.14 -18.17 11.62
C ALA A 405 -7.39 -19.67 11.90
N LEU A 406 -7.38 -20.08 13.18
CA LEU A 406 -7.72 -21.43 13.60
C LEU A 406 -9.16 -21.78 13.21
N GLU A 407 -10.12 -20.91 13.52
CA GLU A 407 -11.53 -21.14 13.18
C GLU A 407 -11.75 -21.27 11.68
N LYS A 408 -11.09 -20.45 10.86
CA LYS A 408 -11.16 -20.51 9.39
C LYS A 408 -10.56 -21.80 8.81
N THR A 409 -9.63 -22.43 9.52
CA THR A 409 -8.86 -23.57 9.03
C THR A 409 -9.14 -24.87 9.78
N LYS A 410 -10.06 -24.88 10.76
CA LYS A 410 -10.33 -26.02 11.66
C LYS A 410 -10.74 -27.33 11.00
N HIS A 411 -11.06 -27.33 9.71
CA HIS A 411 -11.38 -28.52 8.92
C HIS A 411 -10.14 -29.07 8.19
N LEU A 412 -9.11 -28.25 8.01
CA LEU A 412 -7.87 -28.56 7.30
C LEU A 412 -6.87 -29.25 8.22
N ASP A 413 -6.04 -30.12 7.64
CA ASP A 413 -4.94 -30.78 8.35
C ASP A 413 -3.82 -29.78 8.66
N SER A 414 -3.52 -29.63 9.94
CA SER A 414 -2.40 -28.81 10.43
C SER A 414 -1.05 -29.32 9.97
N GLY A 415 -0.91 -30.60 9.59
CA GLY A 415 0.38 -31.23 9.30
C GLY A 415 1.09 -31.88 10.46
N ALA A 416 0.64 -31.57 11.67
CA ALA A 416 1.16 -32.07 12.93
C ALA A 416 0.23 -33.09 13.60
N GLY A 417 -0.64 -33.75 12.80
CA GLY A 417 -1.62 -34.72 13.32
C GLY A 417 -2.83 -34.09 14.02
N THR A 418 -3.01 -32.78 13.89
CA THR A 418 -4.18 -32.05 14.42
C THR A 418 -4.88 -31.26 13.32
N LYS A 419 -5.98 -30.58 13.65
CA LYS A 419 -6.71 -29.72 12.72
C LYS A 419 -6.47 -28.23 12.97
N GLY A 420 -6.52 -27.46 11.88
CA GLY A 420 -6.36 -26.02 11.83
C GLY A 420 -4.93 -25.53 12.11
N GLN A 421 -4.61 -24.34 11.61
CA GLN A 421 -3.34 -23.69 11.91
C GLN A 421 -3.43 -22.96 13.25
N ARG A 422 -2.39 -23.10 14.08
CA ARG A 422 -2.23 -22.36 15.33
C ARG A 422 -1.02 -21.47 15.18
N GLY A 423 -1.20 -20.15 15.29
CA GLY A 423 -0.03 -19.28 15.34
C GLY A 423 0.68 -19.33 16.68
N PHE A 424 1.88 -18.77 16.70
CA PHE A 424 2.76 -18.76 17.87
C PHE A 424 3.46 -17.41 17.94
N TYR A 425 3.60 -16.85 19.16
CA TYR A 425 4.40 -15.67 19.40
C TYR A 425 5.30 -15.84 20.62
N GLN A 426 6.37 -15.05 20.63
CA GLN A 426 7.26 -14.87 21.76
C GLN A 426 7.60 -13.39 21.90
N GLY A 427 7.78 -12.95 23.15
CA GLY A 427 8.22 -11.60 23.47
C GLY A 427 7.24 -10.88 24.38
N THR A 428 7.48 -9.61 24.62
CA THR A 428 6.67 -8.81 25.52
C THR A 428 6.63 -7.37 25.02
N VAL A 429 5.43 -6.79 25.07
CA VAL A 429 5.20 -5.37 24.82
C VAL A 429 4.52 -4.77 26.04
N LYS A 430 5.05 -3.64 26.49
CA LYS A 430 4.50 -2.80 27.56
C LYS A 430 3.98 -1.50 26.98
N TYR A 431 3.10 -0.82 27.69
CA TYR A 431 2.50 0.45 27.27
C TYR A 431 2.83 1.53 28.31
N ILE A 432 3.31 2.69 27.86
CA ILE A 432 3.79 3.81 28.70
C ILE A 432 2.90 5.05 28.62
#